data_AF-E4PT32-F1
#
_entry.id   AF-E4PT32-F1
#
_cell.length_a   1.000
_cell.length_b   1.000
_cell.length_c   1.000
_cell.angle_alpha   90.00
_cell.angle_beta   90.00
_cell.angle_gamma   90.00
#
_symmetry.space_group_name_H-M   'P 1'
#
loop_
_entity.id
_entity.type
_entity.pdbx_description
1 polymer ?
#
loop_
_entity_poly.entity_id
_entity_poly.type
_entity_poly.pdbx_seq_one_letter_code
_entity_poly.pdbx_strand_id
1 'polypeptide(L)' 'MKKCTHKNKNVLPSGKTLSCEDCMEHDLKIILNILAEADK' A
#
# COMPACT_ATOMS: atom_id res chain seq x y z
N MET A 1 0.26 -7.90 12.28
CA MET A 1 0.31 -6.94 11.15
C MET A 1 1.66 -6.24 11.18
N LYS A 2 2.50 -6.37 10.14
CA LYS A 2 3.71 -5.54 10.04
C LYS A 2 3.27 -4.08 9.99
N LYS A 3 3.72 -3.26 10.92
CA LYS A 3 3.47 -1.81 10.90
C LYS A 3 4.40 -1.21 9.86
N CYS A 4 3.88 -0.47 8.88
CA CYS A 4 4.75 0.27 7.96
C CYS A 4 5.60 1.28 8.75
N THR A 5 6.81 1.58 8.29
CA THR A 5 7.74 2.52 8.96
C THR A 5 7.76 3.90 8.28
N HIS A 6 6.97 4.08 7.23
CA HIS A 6 6.86 5.35 6.50
C HIS A 6 6.30 6.46 7.39
N LYS A 7 6.72 7.70 7.13
CA LYS A 7 6.32 8.87 7.93
C LYS A 7 4.97 9.45 7.52
N ASN A 8 4.52 9.18 6.29
CA ASN A 8 3.26 9.66 5.69
C ASN A 8 2.04 8.78 6.05
N LYS A 9 1.92 8.38 7.32
CA LYS A 9 0.78 7.56 7.77
C LYS A 9 -0.46 8.42 7.92
N ASN A 10 -1.52 8.05 7.22
CA ASN A 10 -2.84 8.64 7.42
C ASN A 10 -3.54 7.93 8.58
N VAL A 11 -3.74 8.64 9.69
CA VAL A 11 -4.47 8.15 10.85
C VAL A 11 -5.87 8.77 10.85
N LEU A 12 -6.90 7.91 10.81
CA LEU A 12 -8.28 8.35 10.89
C LEU A 12 -8.61 8.84 12.32
N PRO A 13 -9.61 9.73 12.47
CA PRO A 13 -10.09 10.17 13.78
C PRO A 13 -10.51 9.02 14.72
N SER A 14 -10.88 7.86 14.15
CA SER A 14 -11.20 6.64 14.88
C SER A 14 -9.98 5.89 15.44
N GLY A 15 -8.75 6.43 15.28
CA GLY A 15 -7.50 5.79 15.68
C GLY A 15 -7.05 4.66 14.73
N LYS A 16 -7.81 4.38 13.66
CA LYS A 16 -7.41 3.42 12.63
C LYS A 16 -6.36 4.03 11.71
N THR A 17 -5.29 3.28 11.44
CA THR A 17 -4.26 3.68 10.48
C THR A 17 -4.64 3.16 9.09
N LEU A 18 -4.73 4.05 8.11
CA LEU A 18 -4.80 3.66 6.70
C LEU A 18 -3.41 3.28 6.19
N SER A 19 -3.36 2.50 5.11
CA SER A 19 -2.13 2.34 4.35
C SER A 19 -1.59 3.71 3.96
N CYS A 20 -0.31 3.94 4.19
CA CYS A 20 0.34 5.15 3.71
C CYS A 20 0.49 5.13 2.20
N GLU A 21 0.67 6.30 1.59
CA GLU A 21 0.84 6.47 0.14
C GLU A 21 1.89 5.52 -0.42
N ASP A 22 3.09 5.48 0.18
CA ASP A 22 4.19 4.58 -0.23
C ASP A 22 3.79 3.10 -0.25
N CYS A 23 2.93 2.68 0.68
CA CYS A 23 2.43 1.30 0.70
C CYS A 23 1.39 1.05 -0.39
N MET A 24 0.51 2.02 -0.65
CA MET A 24 -0.46 1.91 -1.73
C MET A 24 0.22 1.86 -3.11
N GLU A 25 1.26 2.69 -3.31
CA GLU A 25 2.04 2.68 -4.55
C GLU A 25 2.80 1.35 -4.74
N HIS A 26 3.40 0.84 -3.67
CA HIS A 26 4.07 -0.47 -3.69
C HIS A 26 3.10 -1.59 -4.08
N ASP A 27 1.92 -1.63 -3.45
CA ASP A 27 0.92 -2.66 -3.71
C ASP A 27 0.36 -2.54 -5.14
N LEU A 28 0.14 -1.31 -5.63
CA LEU A 28 -0.28 -1.06 -7.00
C LEU A 28 0.75 -1.59 -8.01
N LYS A 29 2.04 -1.35 -7.77
CA LYS A 29 3.11 -1.84 -8.65
C LYS A 29 3.15 -3.37 -8.70
N ILE A 30 2.92 -4.04 -7.56
CA ILE A 30 2.82 -5.51 -7.52
C ILE A 30 1.63 -5.98 -8.36
N ILE A 31 0.46 -5.36 -8.21
CA ILE A 31 -0.73 -5.72 -8.98
C ILE A 31 -0.49 -5.55 -10.48
N LEU A 32 0.11 -4.43 -10.89
CA LEU A 32 0.43 -4.19 -12.30
C LEU A 32 1.39 -5.25 -12.87
N ASN A 33 2.41 -5.65 -12.10
CA ASN A 33 3.32 -6.71 -12.53
C ASN A 33 2.60 -8.06 -12.69
N ILE A 34 1.75 -8.43 -11.73
CA ILE A 34 0.97 -9.67 -11.81
C ILE A 34 0.06 -9.67 -13.05
N LEU A 35 -0.61 -8.54 -13.32
CA LEU A 35 -1.47 -8.41 -14.50
C LEU A 35 -0.68 -8.48 -15.81
N ALA A 36 0.50 -7.85 -15.87
CA ALA A 36 1.37 -7.91 -17.03
C ALA A 36 1.93 -9.32 -17.29
N GLU A 37 2.19 -10.11 -16.23
CA GLU A 37 2.59 -11.52 -16.37
C GLU A 37 1.42 -12.41 -16.81
N ALA A 38 0.19 -12.12 -16.40
CA ALA A 38 -0.99 -12.90 -16.75
C ALA A 38 -1.46 -12.70 -18.20
N ASP A 39 -1.13 -11.56 -18.82
CA ASP A 39 -1.45 -11.25 -20.22
C ASP A 39 -0.46 -11.88 -21.23
N LYS A 40 0.64 -12.47 -20.73
CA LYS A 40 1.72 -13.05 -21.53
C LYS A 40 1.49 -14.52 -21.89
#